data_AF-A0A7W0A3H0-F1
#
_entry.id   AF-A0A7W0A3H0-F1
#
_cell.length_a   1.000
_cell.length_b   1.000
_cell.length_c   1.000
_cell.angle_alpha   90.00
_cell.angle_beta   90.00
_cell.angle_gamma   90.00
#
_symmetry.space_group_name_H-M   'P 1'
#
loop_
_entity.id
_entity.type
_entity.pdbx_description
1 polymer ?
#
loop_
_entity_poly.entity_id
_entity_poly.type
_entity_poly.pdbx_seq_one_letter_code
_entity_poly.pdbx_strand_id
1 'polypeptide(L)'
;MRQQRQRELWSTFAVMILGLWLVSSPATFGYEDVAMRINDIASGVLLIITGLLSINLHRTWAPWVTCAIGIWLLFAPLVLWASSPAAFANDTFVGAFAIACSILIPGMPGMRMLPGPTTPPGWSYNPSDWLQRAPVIALGIISFFISRYLAAYQLGYIDHAWDPIFGNSTVTVLDSKVSRAWPVSDAGFGAVSYMIEALSGFMGARSRWRTMPWMVLMFGVLVIPLGIVSIALVVMQPVMVGYWCTLCLVTALFMLVMIPLALDEIVAMGQFMADVRRKGKPFWVNFWKGGSPDMEQSEEDDQGRTTFHSPPGEIARAGVLGMTVPWNLLAATLFGFWLMAAPAVFGATGFAADSDHLVGPLVAVIAVVAMAEPVRFLRHGNVLTGLWLIAAPWILSGATTGSTVNDIIVGAILMALSIPRGPILQRYGGWVRWTR
;
A
#
# COMPACT_ATOMS: atom_id res chain seq x y z
N MET A 1 14.92 10.65 25.17
CA MET A 1 13.52 11.07 24.96
C MET A 1 13.27 12.56 25.24
N ARG A 2 13.44 13.11 26.46
CA ARG A 2 13.21 14.56 26.71
C ARG A 2 14.10 15.50 25.88
N GLN A 3 15.41 15.22 25.79
CA GLN A 3 16.34 16.01 24.96
C GLN A 3 16.06 15.89 23.46
N GLN A 4 15.68 14.70 22.99
CA GLN A 4 15.33 14.48 21.58
C GLN A 4 14.04 15.23 21.20
N ARG A 5 13.01 15.13 22.05
CA ARG A 5 11.75 15.85 21.82
C ARG A 5 11.90 17.36 21.97
N GLN A 6 12.85 17.85 22.78
CA GLN A 6 13.24 19.26 22.81
C GLN A 6 13.88 19.72 21.49
N ARG A 7 14.71 18.87 20.86
CA ARG A 7 15.29 19.15 19.54
C ARG A 7 14.24 19.12 18.43
N GLU A 8 13.12 18.43 18.63
CA GLU A 8 12.04 18.30 17.65
C GLU A 8 10.88 19.28 17.90
N LEU A 9 10.97 20.17 18.90
CA LEU A 9 9.93 21.18 19.18
C LEU A 9 9.61 22.09 17.98
N TRP A 10 10.59 22.30 17.09
CA TRP A 10 10.38 23.05 15.85
C TRP A 10 9.27 22.46 14.97
N SER A 11 9.03 21.13 15.03
CA SER A 11 7.97 20.50 14.24
C SER A 11 6.58 20.95 14.71
N THR A 12 6.42 21.17 16.02
CA THR A 12 5.21 21.78 16.59
C THR A 12 5.01 23.22 16.13
N PHE A 13 6.09 24.00 16.04
CA PHE A 13 6.03 25.36 15.48
C PHE A 13 5.70 25.33 13.97
N ALA A 14 6.22 24.36 13.22
CA ALA A 14 5.88 24.16 11.83
C ALA A 14 4.38 23.86 11.65
N VAL A 15 3.77 23.04 12.52
CA VAL A 15 2.30 22.82 12.52
C VAL A 15 1.52 24.11 12.72
N MET A 16 1.96 24.99 13.63
CA MET A 16 1.29 26.28 13.84
C MET A 16 1.43 27.20 12.62
N ILE A 17 2.60 27.20 11.97
CA ILE A 17 2.83 27.95 10.73
C ILE A 17 1.93 27.42 9.61
N LEU A 18 1.83 26.10 9.45
CA LEU A 18 0.92 25.46 8.51
C LEU A 18 -0.54 25.85 8.79
N GLY A 19 -0.94 25.91 10.07
CA GLY A 19 -2.28 26.37 10.45
C GLY A 19 -2.53 27.83 10.08
N LEU A 20 -1.57 28.73 10.32
CA LEU A 20 -1.67 30.14 9.89
C LEU A 20 -1.76 30.26 8.37
N TRP A 21 -0.91 29.52 7.65
CA TRP A 21 -0.95 29.44 6.19
C TRP A 21 -2.33 29.00 5.69
N LEU A 22 -2.90 27.94 6.27
CA LEU A 22 -4.18 27.40 5.89
C LEU A 22 -5.34 28.37 6.17
N VAL A 23 -5.30 29.11 7.29
CA VAL A 23 -6.28 30.17 7.59
C VAL A 23 -6.26 31.29 6.54
N SER A 24 -5.08 31.68 6.05
CA SER A 24 -4.97 32.70 5.00
C SER A 24 -5.25 32.18 3.59
N SER A 25 -5.14 30.87 3.36
CA SER A 25 -5.18 30.24 2.02
C SER A 25 -6.45 30.57 1.23
N PRO A 26 -7.67 30.47 1.80
CA PRO A 26 -8.90 30.91 1.15
C PRO A 26 -8.87 32.30 0.53
N ALA A 27 -8.32 33.27 1.24
CA ALA A 27 -8.27 34.67 0.80
C ALA A 27 -7.15 34.91 -0.21
N THR A 28 -6.01 34.22 -0.08
CA THR A 28 -4.85 34.39 -0.97
C THR A 28 -4.99 33.64 -2.28
N PHE A 29 -5.64 32.48 -2.28
CA PHE A 29 -5.88 31.66 -3.47
C PHE A 29 -7.25 31.86 -4.11
N GLY A 30 -8.09 32.74 -3.55
CA GLY A 30 -9.37 33.11 -4.14
C GLY A 30 -10.37 31.95 -4.19
N TYR A 31 -10.53 31.22 -3.09
CA TYR A 31 -11.47 30.09 -3.06
C TYR A 31 -12.92 30.57 -3.26
N GLU A 32 -13.60 30.01 -4.27
CA GLU A 32 -15.00 30.32 -4.55
C GLU A 32 -15.95 29.57 -3.59
N ASP A 33 -15.66 28.28 -3.36
CA ASP A 33 -16.49 27.39 -2.53
C ASP A 33 -16.50 27.78 -1.07
N VAL A 34 -17.68 28.14 -0.54
CA VAL A 34 -17.87 28.47 0.88
C VAL A 34 -17.47 27.30 1.78
N ALA A 35 -17.79 26.07 1.38
CA ALA A 35 -17.48 24.87 2.15
C ALA A 35 -15.97 24.68 2.33
N MET A 36 -15.19 24.80 1.26
CA MET A 36 -13.72 24.73 1.33
C MET A 36 -13.12 25.89 2.14
N ARG A 37 -13.67 27.10 2.02
CA ARG A 37 -13.21 28.24 2.82
C ARG A 37 -13.37 27.98 4.32
N ILE A 38 -14.53 27.51 4.75
CA ILE A 38 -14.80 27.19 6.15
C ILE A 38 -13.92 26.03 6.61
N ASN A 39 -13.77 25.00 5.77
CA ASN A 39 -12.92 23.84 6.07
C ASN A 39 -11.48 24.25 6.39
N ASP A 40 -10.85 25.03 5.51
CA ASP A 40 -9.44 25.41 5.64
C ASP A 40 -9.23 26.35 6.84
N ILE A 41 -10.12 27.33 7.04
CA ILE A 41 -10.06 28.22 8.20
C ILE A 41 -10.21 27.41 9.50
N ALA A 42 -11.23 26.54 9.59
CA ALA A 42 -11.47 25.75 10.79
C ALA A 42 -10.31 24.79 11.06
N SER A 43 -9.86 24.06 10.04
CA SER A 43 -8.72 23.13 10.16
C SER A 43 -7.43 23.88 10.54
N GLY A 44 -7.19 25.04 9.96
CA GLY A 44 -6.02 25.87 10.26
C GLY A 44 -6.00 26.38 11.71
N VAL A 45 -7.15 26.85 12.21
CA VAL A 45 -7.31 27.22 13.63
C VAL A 45 -7.09 26.01 14.54
N LEU A 46 -7.64 24.84 14.19
CA LEU A 46 -7.42 23.62 14.95
C LEU A 46 -5.95 23.17 14.95
N LEU A 47 -5.22 23.31 13.83
CA LEU A 47 -3.77 23.05 13.77
C LEU A 47 -2.99 23.99 14.70
N ILE A 48 -3.33 25.28 14.74
CA ILE A 48 -2.69 26.24 15.66
C ILE A 48 -2.94 25.84 17.11
N ILE A 49 -4.19 25.57 17.48
CA ILE A 49 -4.57 25.17 18.85
C ILE A 49 -3.86 23.87 19.24
N THR A 50 -3.94 22.84 18.41
CA THR A 50 -3.31 21.53 18.71
C THR A 50 -1.78 21.61 18.71
N GLY A 51 -1.18 22.48 17.89
CA GLY A 51 0.23 22.82 17.95
C GLY A 51 0.61 23.44 19.31
N LEU A 52 -0.08 24.49 19.75
CA LEU A 52 0.14 25.09 21.07
C LEU A 52 0.00 24.08 22.21
N LEU A 53 -1.01 23.22 22.15
CA LEU A 53 -1.23 22.17 23.15
C LEU A 53 -0.11 21.12 23.16
N SER A 54 0.49 20.84 22.00
CA SER A 54 1.57 19.86 21.82
C SER A 54 2.92 20.31 22.38
N ILE A 55 3.09 21.60 22.68
CA ILE A 55 4.27 22.11 23.40
C ILE A 55 4.39 21.46 24.78
N ASN A 56 3.25 21.20 25.43
CA ASN A 56 3.24 20.46 26.70
C ASN A 56 3.47 18.97 26.45
N LEU A 57 4.68 18.50 26.78
CA LEU A 57 5.11 17.12 26.54
C LEU A 57 4.24 16.06 27.22
N HIS A 58 3.47 16.42 28.26
CA HIS A 58 2.54 15.51 28.93
C HIS A 58 1.26 15.25 28.14
N ARG A 59 0.88 16.15 27.21
CA ARG A 59 -0.30 16.01 26.36
C ARG A 59 0.02 15.17 25.13
N THR A 60 0.15 13.86 25.31
CA THR A 60 0.44 12.93 24.20
C THR A 60 -0.69 12.80 23.19
N TRP A 61 -1.92 13.22 23.53
CA TRP A 61 -3.08 13.17 22.63
C TRP A 61 -3.07 14.28 21.57
N ALA A 62 -2.46 15.44 21.86
CA ALA A 62 -2.54 16.61 20.98
C ALA A 62 -1.92 16.36 19.59
N PRO A 63 -0.74 15.71 19.46
CA PRO A 63 -0.19 15.38 18.15
C PRO A 63 -1.03 14.36 17.38
N TRP A 64 -1.75 13.46 18.07
CA TRP A 64 -2.69 12.53 17.41
C TRP A 64 -3.87 13.28 16.80
N VAL A 65 -4.37 14.33 17.45
CA VAL A 65 -5.42 15.19 16.89
C VAL A 65 -4.88 15.97 15.69
N THR A 66 -3.65 16.50 15.76
CA THR A 66 -3.00 17.11 14.59
C THR A 66 -2.88 16.14 13.42
N CYS A 67 -2.49 14.89 13.67
CA CYS A 67 -2.46 13.84 12.65
C CYS A 67 -3.85 13.59 12.06
N ALA A 68 -4.89 13.49 12.89
CA ALA A 68 -6.27 13.31 12.43
C ALA A 68 -6.75 14.49 11.56
N ILE A 69 -6.41 15.74 11.92
CA ILE A 69 -6.68 16.91 11.09
C ILE A 69 -5.92 16.82 9.77
N GLY A 70 -4.65 16.38 9.79
CA GLY A 70 -3.86 16.18 8.58
C GLY A 70 -4.48 15.12 7.65
N ILE A 71 -4.96 14.01 8.20
CA ILE A 71 -5.70 12.97 7.44
C ILE A 71 -7.00 13.56 6.88
N TRP A 72 -7.74 14.33 7.69
CA TRP A 72 -8.95 15.01 7.22
C TRP A 72 -8.66 15.93 6.04
N LEU A 73 -7.58 16.72 6.08
CA LEU A 73 -7.18 17.58 4.96
C LEU A 73 -6.87 16.79 3.68
N LEU A 74 -6.34 15.56 3.78
CA LEU A 74 -6.19 14.71 2.58
C LEU A 74 -7.55 14.33 1.96
N PHE A 75 -8.59 14.17 2.79
CA PHE A 75 -9.94 13.81 2.35
C PHE A 75 -10.84 15.01 2.01
N ALA A 76 -10.63 16.16 2.64
CA ALA A 76 -11.56 17.30 2.60
C ALA A 76 -11.85 17.78 1.17
N PRO A 77 -10.86 17.96 0.28
CA PRO A 77 -11.13 18.34 -1.11
C PRO A 77 -11.97 17.31 -1.88
N LEU A 78 -11.86 16.02 -1.52
CA LEU A 78 -12.60 14.95 -2.18
C LEU A 78 -14.04 14.88 -1.68
N VAL A 79 -14.24 14.99 -0.37
CA VAL A 79 -15.56 14.95 0.29
C VAL A 79 -16.37 16.20 -0.05
N LEU A 80 -15.72 17.35 -0.10
CA LEU A 80 -16.34 18.64 -0.40
C LEU A 80 -16.38 18.95 -1.90
N TRP A 81 -15.88 18.04 -2.76
CA TRP A 81 -15.82 18.22 -4.21
C TRP A 81 -15.24 19.59 -4.59
N ALA A 82 -14.02 19.86 -4.11
CA ALA A 82 -13.37 21.16 -4.28
C ALA A 82 -13.34 21.56 -5.76
N SER A 83 -13.84 22.75 -6.09
CA SER A 83 -13.78 23.28 -7.46
C SER A 83 -12.39 23.83 -7.83
N SER A 84 -11.58 24.17 -6.81
CA SER A 84 -10.29 24.82 -7.01
C SER A 84 -9.13 23.82 -6.99
N PRO A 85 -8.28 23.77 -8.04
CA PRO A 85 -7.07 22.96 -8.04
C PRO A 85 -6.05 23.43 -6.99
N ALA A 86 -6.06 24.74 -6.67
CA ALA A 86 -5.22 25.30 -5.63
C ALA A 86 -5.62 24.75 -4.25
N ALA A 87 -6.93 24.66 -3.97
CA ALA A 87 -7.43 24.10 -2.72
C ALA A 87 -7.05 22.62 -2.57
N PHE A 88 -7.25 21.82 -3.61
CA PHE A 88 -6.87 20.40 -3.61
C PHE A 88 -5.37 20.20 -3.36
N ALA A 89 -4.51 20.95 -4.05
CA ALA A 89 -3.07 20.86 -3.87
C ALA A 89 -2.64 21.32 -2.47
N ASN A 90 -3.17 22.45 -2.00
CA ASN A 90 -2.84 23.05 -0.72
C ASN A 90 -3.16 22.11 0.44
N ASP A 91 -4.40 21.58 0.48
CA ASP A 91 -4.85 20.65 1.51
C ASP A 91 -4.06 19.35 1.50
N THR A 92 -3.72 18.83 0.32
CA THR A 92 -2.87 17.64 0.19
C THR A 92 -1.48 17.87 0.81
N PHE A 93 -0.86 19.01 0.52
CA PHE A 93 0.46 19.36 1.09
C PHE A 93 0.38 19.60 2.59
N VAL A 94 -0.52 20.49 3.02
CA VAL A 94 -0.67 20.85 4.44
C VAL A 94 -1.05 19.62 5.26
N GLY A 95 -1.93 18.76 4.76
CA GLY A 95 -2.30 17.50 5.39
C GLY A 95 -1.11 16.55 5.57
N ALA A 96 -0.34 16.31 4.50
CA ALA A 96 0.85 15.46 4.56
C ALA A 96 1.92 16.00 5.53
N PHE A 97 2.19 17.30 5.50
CA PHE A 97 3.15 17.95 6.41
C PHE A 97 2.65 17.98 7.86
N ALA A 98 1.35 18.18 8.09
CA ALA A 98 0.77 18.11 9.43
C ALA A 98 0.93 16.71 10.04
N ILE A 99 0.71 15.65 9.27
CA ILE A 99 0.97 14.26 9.69
C ILE A 99 2.47 14.08 9.99
N ALA A 100 3.34 14.53 9.08
CA ALA A 100 4.78 14.38 9.23
C ALA A 100 5.32 15.09 10.49
N CYS A 101 4.96 16.36 10.68
CA CYS A 101 5.42 17.18 11.79
C CYS A 101 4.82 16.78 13.14
N SER A 102 3.68 16.10 13.16
CA SER A 102 3.00 15.71 14.41
C SER A 102 3.42 14.36 14.95
N ILE A 103 3.56 13.33 14.10
CA ILE A 103 3.82 11.95 14.56
C ILE A 103 5.05 11.29 13.93
N LEU A 104 5.48 11.73 12.74
CA LEU A 104 6.59 11.11 12.01
C LEU A 104 7.95 11.60 12.50
N ILE A 105 8.15 12.92 12.47
CA ILE A 105 9.41 13.59 12.86
C ILE A 105 9.68 13.48 14.37
N PRO A 106 8.77 13.90 15.27
CA PRO A 106 9.02 13.82 16.71
C PRO A 106 8.95 12.39 17.28
N GLY A 107 8.60 11.42 16.44
CA GLY A 107 8.25 10.06 16.82
C GLY A 107 6.90 9.97 17.52
N MET A 108 6.36 8.74 17.56
CA MET A 108 5.01 8.50 18.08
C MET A 108 4.87 8.87 19.58
N PRO A 109 3.91 9.74 19.94
CA PRO A 109 3.65 10.10 21.33
C PRO A 109 3.27 8.88 22.17
N GLY A 110 3.94 8.69 23.31
CA GLY A 110 3.64 7.62 24.26
C GLY A 110 4.35 6.29 24.01
N MET A 111 5.12 6.17 22.92
CA MET A 111 5.95 5.00 22.64
C MET A 111 7.27 5.04 23.41
N ARG A 112 7.72 3.88 23.90
CA ARG A 112 9.04 3.70 24.52
C ARG A 112 9.92 2.92 23.56
N MET A 113 11.08 3.46 23.22
CA MET A 113 12.16 2.68 22.61
C MET A 113 12.67 1.69 23.65
N LEU A 114 12.23 0.44 23.55
CA LEU A 114 12.66 -0.64 24.44
C LEU A 114 13.95 -1.27 23.90
N PRO A 115 14.94 -1.58 24.74
CA PRO A 115 16.09 -2.38 24.33
C PRO A 115 15.64 -3.75 23.82
N GLY A 116 16.51 -4.45 23.11
CA GLY A 116 16.24 -5.77 22.53
C GLY A 116 16.66 -5.87 21.06
N PRO A 117 16.56 -7.07 20.47
CA PRO A 117 17.03 -7.34 19.11
C PRO A 117 16.28 -6.49 18.08
N THR A 118 16.98 -6.11 17.02
CA THR A 118 16.40 -5.41 15.87
C THR A 118 15.88 -6.42 14.87
N THR A 119 16.60 -7.52 14.64
CA THR A 119 16.18 -8.61 13.77
C THR A 119 15.24 -9.58 14.50
N PRO A 120 14.14 -10.05 13.86
CA PRO A 120 13.29 -11.07 14.47
C PRO A 120 14.06 -12.39 14.69
N PRO A 121 13.84 -13.09 15.81
CA PRO A 121 14.60 -14.31 16.12
C PRO A 121 14.52 -15.39 15.04
N GLY A 122 15.69 -15.86 14.59
CA GLY A 122 15.81 -16.89 13.56
C GLY A 122 15.59 -16.40 12.12
N TRP A 123 15.46 -15.09 11.91
CA TRP A 123 15.45 -14.49 10.59
C TRP A 123 16.87 -14.19 10.10
N SER A 124 17.07 -14.27 8.79
CA SER A 124 18.36 -13.91 8.16
C SER A 124 18.50 -12.41 7.86
N TYR A 125 17.40 -11.65 7.93
CA TYR A 125 17.36 -10.21 7.70
C TYR A 125 16.24 -9.58 8.52
N ASN A 126 16.25 -8.24 8.60
CA ASN A 126 15.23 -7.48 9.32
C ASN A 126 14.19 -6.88 8.34
N PRO A 127 12.92 -7.33 8.38
CA PRO A 127 11.87 -6.80 7.49
C PRO A 127 11.45 -5.36 7.83
N SER A 128 11.70 -4.89 9.06
CA SER A 128 11.45 -3.49 9.46
C SER A 128 12.61 -2.55 9.12
N ASP A 129 13.69 -3.02 8.48
CA ASP A 129 14.81 -2.17 8.11
C ASP A 129 14.37 -1.10 7.09
N TRP A 130 15.10 0.01 7.04
CA TRP A 130 14.75 1.13 6.17
C TRP A 130 14.91 0.76 4.69
N LEU A 131 15.97 0.02 4.36
CA LEU A 131 16.22 -0.45 2.99
C LEU A 131 15.09 -1.35 2.48
N GLN A 132 14.50 -2.19 3.34
CA GLN A 132 13.37 -3.06 2.99
C GLN A 132 12.08 -2.28 2.73
N ARG A 133 11.87 -1.18 3.44
CA ARG A 133 10.69 -0.34 3.27
C ARG A 133 10.81 0.65 2.11
N ALA A 134 12.04 0.99 1.69
CA ALA A 134 12.29 1.99 0.68
C ALA A 134 11.59 1.70 -0.67
N PRO A 135 11.58 0.46 -1.21
CA PRO A 135 10.85 0.17 -2.45
C PRO A 135 9.34 0.36 -2.31
N VAL A 136 8.76 -0.06 -1.19
CA VAL A 136 7.32 0.12 -0.93
C VAL A 136 6.97 1.61 -0.86
N ILE A 137 7.77 2.40 -0.13
CA ILE A 137 7.61 3.86 -0.05
C ILE A 137 7.74 4.50 -1.43
N ALA A 138 8.75 4.11 -2.21
CA ALA A 138 9.00 4.67 -3.54
C ALA A 138 7.84 4.38 -4.50
N LEU A 139 7.38 3.12 -4.54
CA LEU A 139 6.21 2.73 -5.33
C LEU A 139 4.95 3.47 -4.85
N GLY A 140 4.79 3.70 -3.55
CA GLY A 140 3.65 4.42 -2.96
C GLY A 140 3.64 5.88 -3.39
N ILE A 141 4.80 6.55 -3.36
CA ILE A 141 4.95 7.92 -3.82
C ILE A 141 4.66 8.04 -5.32
N ILE A 142 5.19 7.14 -6.14
CA ILE A 142 4.91 7.13 -7.59
C ILE A 142 3.41 6.94 -7.84
N SER A 143 2.79 5.98 -7.14
CA SER A 143 1.36 5.70 -7.25
C SER A 143 0.51 6.89 -6.80
N PHE A 144 0.92 7.60 -5.74
CA PHE A 144 0.29 8.84 -5.31
C PHE A 144 0.27 9.89 -6.43
N PHE A 145 1.39 10.12 -7.13
CA PHE A 145 1.43 11.10 -8.22
C PHE A 145 0.54 10.72 -9.40
N ILE A 146 0.49 9.43 -9.76
CA ILE A 146 -0.39 8.93 -10.82
C ILE A 146 -1.86 9.10 -10.40
N SER A 147 -2.22 8.66 -9.21
CA SER A 147 -3.59 8.78 -8.71
C SER A 147 -4.03 10.23 -8.50
N ARG A 148 -3.14 11.10 -8.03
CA ARG A 148 -3.40 12.55 -7.92
C ARG A 148 -3.67 13.17 -9.29
N TYR A 149 -2.94 12.76 -10.33
CA TYR A 149 -3.18 13.21 -11.70
C TYR A 149 -4.56 12.77 -12.22
N LEU A 150 -4.91 11.49 -12.01
CA LEU A 150 -6.24 10.97 -12.37
C LEU A 150 -7.37 11.64 -11.57
N ALA A 151 -7.13 11.95 -10.30
CA ALA A 151 -8.08 12.68 -9.45
C ALA A 151 -8.32 14.11 -9.96
N ALA A 152 -7.28 14.79 -10.46
CA ALA A 152 -7.42 16.11 -11.05
C ALA A 152 -8.35 16.10 -12.28
N TYR A 153 -8.34 15.03 -13.06
CA TYR A 153 -9.31 14.84 -14.15
C TYR A 153 -10.73 14.64 -13.60
N GLN A 154 -10.92 13.75 -12.62
CA GLN A 154 -12.24 13.45 -12.08
C GLN A 154 -12.89 14.61 -11.32
N LEU A 155 -12.08 15.48 -10.70
CA LEU A 155 -12.53 16.71 -10.06
C LEU A 155 -12.74 17.86 -11.06
N GLY A 156 -12.44 17.66 -12.35
CA GLY A 156 -12.68 18.63 -13.42
C GLY A 156 -11.64 19.74 -13.51
N TYR A 157 -10.43 19.56 -12.95
CA TYR A 157 -9.36 20.56 -13.06
C TYR A 157 -8.62 20.48 -14.40
N ILE A 158 -8.66 19.31 -15.05
CA ILE A 158 -8.09 19.07 -16.37
C ILE A 158 -9.12 18.34 -17.23
N ASP A 159 -9.22 18.73 -18.50
CA ASP A 159 -10.23 18.19 -19.43
C ASP A 159 -9.77 16.91 -20.16
N HIS A 160 -8.51 16.51 -19.97
CA HIS A 160 -7.94 15.33 -20.63
C HIS A 160 -7.09 14.51 -19.66
N ALA A 161 -7.14 13.19 -19.83
CA ALA A 161 -6.26 12.24 -19.15
C ALA A 161 -5.34 11.59 -20.18
N TRP A 162 -4.03 11.74 -19.97
CA TRP A 162 -3.00 11.15 -20.81
C TRP A 162 -2.98 9.63 -20.65
N ASP A 163 -3.03 8.92 -21.77
CA ASP A 163 -2.90 7.46 -21.82
C ASP A 163 -2.02 7.05 -23.00
N PRO A 164 -0.88 6.38 -22.76
CA PRO A 164 0.06 5.98 -23.81
C PRO A 164 -0.35 4.74 -24.61
N ILE A 165 -1.23 3.87 -24.10
CA ILE A 165 -1.56 2.57 -24.73
C ILE A 165 -3.00 2.56 -25.23
N PHE A 166 -3.96 3.03 -24.43
CA PHE A 166 -5.39 2.95 -24.73
C PHE A 166 -6.03 4.28 -25.12
N GLY A 167 -5.26 5.38 -25.15
CA GLY A 167 -5.71 6.70 -25.59
C GLY A 167 -6.97 7.18 -24.85
N ASN A 168 -8.02 7.52 -25.59
CA ASN A 168 -9.26 8.06 -25.02
C ASN A 168 -10.06 7.05 -24.16
N SER A 169 -9.68 5.78 -24.15
CA SER A 169 -10.32 4.74 -23.31
C SER A 169 -10.23 5.07 -21.82
N THR A 170 -9.13 5.68 -21.37
CA THR A 170 -8.98 6.09 -19.96
C THR A 170 -10.07 7.07 -19.55
N VAL A 171 -10.40 8.05 -20.39
CA VAL A 171 -11.48 9.01 -20.12
C VAL A 171 -12.82 8.27 -19.94
N THR A 172 -13.11 7.29 -20.80
CA THR A 172 -14.33 6.48 -20.68
C THR A 172 -14.37 5.65 -19.40
N VAL A 173 -13.23 5.14 -18.94
CA VAL A 173 -13.11 4.44 -17.65
C VAL A 173 -13.36 5.40 -16.47
N LEU A 174 -12.73 6.57 -16.48
CA LEU A 174 -12.83 7.56 -15.39
C LEU A 174 -14.23 8.19 -15.30
N ASP A 175 -14.94 8.32 -16.43
CA ASP A 175 -16.33 8.82 -16.48
C ASP A 175 -17.40 7.72 -16.32
N SER A 176 -16.98 6.48 -16.14
CA SER A 176 -17.90 5.33 -16.05
C SER A 176 -18.82 5.43 -14.83
N LYS A 177 -19.96 4.74 -14.91
CA LYS A 177 -20.89 4.60 -13.77
C LYS A 177 -20.24 3.93 -12.57
N VAL A 178 -19.22 3.09 -12.79
CA VAL A 178 -18.46 2.40 -11.72
C VAL A 178 -17.63 3.42 -10.94
N SER A 179 -16.90 4.28 -11.64
CA SER A 179 -16.14 5.38 -11.04
C SER A 179 -17.05 6.36 -10.31
N ARG A 180 -18.16 6.77 -10.94
CA ARG A 180 -19.14 7.71 -10.35
C ARG A 180 -20.04 7.11 -9.26
N ALA A 181 -19.97 5.80 -9.01
CA ALA A 181 -20.77 5.16 -7.95
C ALA A 181 -20.23 5.46 -6.54
N TRP A 182 -18.98 5.90 -6.44
CA TRP A 182 -18.36 6.25 -5.17
C TRP A 182 -18.74 7.68 -4.74
N PRO A 183 -18.89 7.94 -3.42
CA PRO A 183 -19.24 9.27 -2.91
C PRO A 183 -18.14 10.31 -3.14
N VAL A 184 -16.93 9.85 -3.44
CA VAL A 184 -15.73 10.65 -3.73
C VAL A 184 -15.05 10.06 -4.96
N SER A 185 -14.21 10.86 -5.62
CA SER A 185 -13.30 10.40 -6.68
C SER A 185 -12.53 9.15 -6.24
N ASP A 186 -12.63 8.05 -7.01
CA ASP A 186 -11.92 6.80 -6.73
C ASP A 186 -10.40 6.96 -6.91
N ALA A 187 -9.97 7.73 -7.91
CA ALA A 187 -8.58 8.12 -8.09
C ALA A 187 -8.08 8.99 -6.92
N GLY A 188 -8.91 9.92 -6.43
CA GLY A 188 -8.63 10.73 -5.25
C GLY A 188 -8.47 9.87 -3.99
N PHE A 189 -9.39 8.92 -3.78
CA PHE A 189 -9.30 7.96 -2.67
C PHE A 189 -8.02 7.11 -2.76
N GLY A 190 -7.63 6.71 -3.97
CA GLY A 190 -6.33 6.10 -4.25
C GLY A 190 -5.17 7.01 -3.83
N ALA A 191 -5.18 8.28 -4.23
CA ALA A 191 -4.14 9.25 -3.87
C ALA A 191 -3.98 9.39 -2.35
N VAL A 192 -5.09 9.53 -1.60
CA VAL A 192 -5.05 9.59 -0.13
C VAL A 192 -4.45 8.31 0.46
N SER A 193 -4.87 7.16 -0.06
CA SER A 193 -4.38 5.86 0.40
C SER A 193 -2.86 5.72 0.18
N TYR A 194 -2.36 6.03 -1.01
CA TYR A 194 -0.93 6.00 -1.33
C TYR A 194 -0.11 7.00 -0.51
N MET A 195 -0.65 8.18 -0.22
CA MET A 195 0.00 9.16 0.66
C MET A 195 0.11 8.62 2.09
N ILE A 196 -0.98 8.07 2.65
CA ILE A 196 -0.96 7.46 3.98
C ILE A 196 -0.01 6.27 4.02
N GLU A 197 0.03 5.45 2.98
CA GLU A 197 0.95 4.32 2.86
C GLU A 197 2.41 4.78 2.89
N ALA A 198 2.77 5.78 2.08
CA ALA A 198 4.12 6.34 2.02
C ALA A 198 4.53 6.91 3.40
N LEU A 199 3.67 7.74 4.00
CA LEU A 199 3.90 8.32 5.34
C LEU A 199 4.04 7.25 6.43
N SER A 200 3.22 6.21 6.37
CA SER A 200 3.28 5.04 7.25
C SER A 200 4.57 4.24 7.07
N GLY A 201 5.07 4.13 5.85
CA GLY A 201 6.35 3.49 5.52
C GLY A 201 7.54 4.21 6.17
N PHE A 202 7.57 5.54 6.11
CA PHE A 202 8.59 6.36 6.79
C PHE A 202 8.56 6.19 8.32
N MET A 203 7.43 5.77 8.89
CA MET A 203 7.26 5.70 10.33
C MET A 203 7.93 4.49 10.96
N GLY A 204 8.70 4.74 12.01
CA GLY A 204 9.25 3.73 12.90
C GLY A 204 10.69 3.29 12.60
N ALA A 205 11.32 2.75 13.64
CA ALA A 205 12.70 2.28 13.61
C ALA A 205 12.80 0.80 13.18
N ARG A 206 14.03 0.28 13.10
CA ARG A 206 14.34 -1.13 12.77
C ARG A 206 13.66 -2.17 13.68
N SER A 207 13.19 -1.76 14.86
CA SER A 207 12.46 -2.62 15.80
C SER A 207 10.93 -2.52 15.66
N ARG A 208 10.41 -1.91 14.58
CA ARG A 208 8.98 -1.61 14.38
C ARG A 208 8.08 -2.81 14.58
N TRP A 209 8.45 -3.99 14.05
CA TRP A 209 7.71 -5.24 14.21
C TRP A 209 7.37 -5.62 15.66
N ARG A 210 8.22 -5.25 16.63
CA ARG A 210 8.01 -5.51 18.07
C ARG A 210 7.63 -4.28 18.89
N THR A 211 8.04 -3.08 18.46
CA THR A 211 7.75 -1.85 19.21
C THR A 211 6.39 -1.28 18.83
N MET A 212 5.95 -1.41 17.58
CA MET A 212 4.62 -0.96 17.13
C MET A 212 3.86 -2.05 16.35
N PRO A 213 3.49 -3.18 16.98
CA PRO A 213 2.70 -4.21 16.30
C PRO A 213 1.40 -3.71 15.67
N TRP A 214 0.70 -2.79 16.36
CA TRP A 214 -0.53 -2.20 15.86
C TRP A 214 -0.33 -1.44 14.54
N MET A 215 0.82 -0.77 14.37
CA MET A 215 1.11 0.01 13.18
C MET A 215 1.44 -0.90 12.00
N VAL A 216 2.20 -1.96 12.24
CA VAL A 216 2.46 -2.99 11.22
C VAL A 216 1.15 -3.63 10.77
N LEU A 217 0.23 -3.90 11.71
CA LEU A 217 -1.10 -4.39 11.37
C LEU A 217 -1.88 -3.37 10.55
N MET A 218 -1.90 -2.10 10.95
CA MET A 218 -2.57 -1.02 10.22
C MET A 218 -2.03 -0.91 8.78
N PHE A 219 -0.72 -0.98 8.61
CA PHE A 219 -0.07 -0.99 7.30
C PHE A 219 -0.51 -2.19 6.46
N GLY A 220 -0.54 -3.40 7.05
CA GLY A 220 -1.05 -4.59 6.36
C GLY A 220 -2.53 -4.50 5.99
N VAL A 221 -3.36 -3.93 6.86
CA VAL A 221 -4.80 -3.67 6.62
C VAL A 221 -5.00 -2.58 5.58
N LEU A 222 -4.07 -1.66 5.41
CA LEU A 222 -4.13 -0.69 4.34
C LEU A 222 -3.76 -1.37 3.02
N VAL A 223 -2.62 -2.06 2.94
CA VAL A 223 -2.11 -2.64 1.70
C VAL A 223 -2.98 -3.79 1.17
N ILE A 224 -3.39 -4.75 2.01
CA ILE A 224 -4.05 -5.98 1.53
C ILE A 224 -5.50 -5.71 1.06
N PRO A 225 -6.42 -5.19 1.89
CA PRO A 225 -7.76 -4.76 1.45
C PRO A 225 -7.76 -3.80 0.26
N LEU A 226 -6.89 -2.78 0.25
CA LEU A 226 -6.83 -1.87 -0.90
C LEU A 226 -6.30 -2.56 -2.16
N GLY A 227 -5.38 -3.51 -2.02
CA GLY A 227 -4.96 -4.39 -3.11
C GLY A 227 -6.15 -5.17 -3.69
N ILE A 228 -7.02 -5.72 -2.84
CA ILE A 228 -8.25 -6.43 -3.28
C ILE A 228 -9.19 -5.48 -4.03
N VAL A 229 -9.42 -4.28 -3.51
CA VAL A 229 -10.24 -3.27 -4.19
C VAL A 229 -9.63 -2.88 -5.53
N SER A 230 -8.31 -2.71 -5.61
CA SER A 230 -7.59 -2.43 -6.84
C SER A 230 -7.79 -3.53 -7.88
N ILE A 231 -7.70 -4.80 -7.48
CA ILE A 231 -7.97 -5.95 -8.37
C ILE A 231 -9.42 -5.93 -8.88
N ALA A 232 -10.39 -5.65 -7.99
CA ALA A 232 -11.78 -5.53 -8.39
C ALA A 232 -11.99 -4.41 -9.43
N LEU A 233 -11.36 -3.24 -9.25
CA LEU A 233 -11.40 -2.14 -10.22
C LEU A 233 -10.76 -2.54 -11.56
N VAL A 234 -9.66 -3.30 -11.55
CA VAL A 234 -9.04 -3.84 -12.77
C VAL A 234 -9.95 -4.80 -13.50
N VAL A 235 -10.67 -5.67 -12.79
CA VAL A 235 -11.64 -6.62 -13.40
C VAL A 235 -12.87 -5.88 -13.95
N MET A 236 -13.36 -4.85 -13.24
CA MET A 236 -14.54 -4.10 -13.67
C MET A 236 -14.29 -3.26 -14.94
N GLN A 237 -13.04 -2.86 -15.23
CA GLN A 237 -12.68 -2.12 -16.44
C GLN A 237 -13.16 -2.83 -17.72
N PRO A 238 -12.72 -4.05 -18.04
CA PRO A 238 -13.19 -4.74 -19.24
C PRO A 238 -14.60 -5.35 -19.10
N VAL A 239 -14.99 -5.82 -17.91
CA VAL A 239 -16.28 -6.54 -17.71
C VAL A 239 -17.47 -5.59 -17.71
N MET A 240 -17.36 -4.44 -17.03
CA MET A 240 -18.48 -3.50 -16.87
C MET A 240 -18.38 -2.28 -17.78
N VAL A 241 -17.16 -1.82 -18.07
CA VAL A 241 -16.94 -0.61 -18.88
C VAL A 241 -16.61 -0.96 -20.33
N GLY A 242 -15.89 -2.07 -20.57
CA GLY A 242 -15.44 -2.48 -21.90
C GLY A 242 -14.19 -1.74 -22.40
N TYR A 243 -13.51 -1.01 -21.51
CA TYR A 243 -12.35 -0.18 -21.82
C TYR A 243 -11.25 -0.36 -20.77
N TRP A 244 -10.03 -0.01 -21.14
CA TRP A 244 -8.85 -0.11 -20.28
C TRP A 244 -8.27 1.27 -19.97
N CYS A 245 -7.66 1.38 -18.79
CA CYS A 245 -6.94 2.56 -18.35
C CYS A 245 -5.49 2.21 -18.01
N THR A 246 -4.52 2.71 -18.79
CA THR A 246 -3.10 2.35 -18.60
C THR A 246 -2.60 2.75 -17.22
N LEU A 247 -2.89 3.98 -16.81
CA LEU A 247 -2.43 4.52 -15.52
C LEU A 247 -3.06 3.76 -14.33
N CYS A 248 -4.29 3.28 -14.48
CA CYS A 248 -4.97 2.45 -13.50
C CYS A 248 -4.31 1.06 -13.39
N LEU A 249 -3.95 0.45 -14.52
CA LEU A 249 -3.22 -0.82 -14.54
C LEU A 249 -1.81 -0.70 -13.95
N VAL A 250 -1.10 0.41 -14.22
CA VAL A 250 0.24 0.67 -13.65
C VAL A 250 0.18 0.83 -12.13
N THR A 251 -0.78 1.59 -11.60
CA THR A 251 -0.95 1.73 -10.15
C THR A 251 -1.36 0.42 -9.49
N ALA A 252 -2.25 -0.36 -10.12
CA ALA A 252 -2.61 -1.70 -9.64
C ALA A 252 -1.40 -2.66 -9.64
N LEU A 253 -0.53 -2.58 -10.65
CA LEU A 253 0.71 -3.35 -10.69
C LEU A 253 1.67 -2.97 -9.56
N PHE A 254 1.84 -1.68 -9.29
CA PHE A 254 2.67 -1.21 -8.18
C PHE A 254 2.13 -1.68 -6.83
N MET A 255 0.83 -1.56 -6.58
CA MET A 255 0.18 -2.15 -5.40
C MET A 255 0.43 -3.63 -5.28
N LEU A 256 0.30 -4.38 -6.39
CA LEU A 256 0.52 -5.82 -6.38
C LEU A 256 1.97 -6.18 -6.00
N VAL A 257 2.96 -5.39 -6.42
CA VAL A 257 4.37 -5.58 -6.05
C VAL A 257 4.64 -5.20 -4.58
N MET A 258 3.93 -4.22 -4.02
CA MET A 258 4.09 -3.84 -2.61
C MET A 258 3.64 -4.94 -1.66
N ILE A 259 2.59 -5.71 -2.00
CA ILE A 259 2.03 -6.76 -1.15
C ILE A 259 3.11 -7.76 -0.67
N PRO A 260 3.87 -8.46 -1.55
CA PRO A 260 4.88 -9.40 -1.11
C PRO A 260 5.99 -8.75 -0.26
N LEU A 261 6.35 -7.49 -0.55
CA LEU A 261 7.36 -6.75 0.22
C LEU A 261 6.86 -6.36 1.63
N ALA A 262 5.55 -6.14 1.78
CA ALA A 262 4.92 -5.79 3.06
C ALA A 262 4.65 -7.00 3.97
N LEU A 263 4.45 -8.18 3.39
CA LEU A 263 4.01 -9.38 4.12
C LEU A 263 5.02 -9.86 5.17
N ASP A 264 6.31 -9.74 4.90
CA ASP A 264 7.38 -10.20 5.78
C ASP A 264 7.29 -9.55 7.17
N GLU A 265 7.02 -8.25 7.21
CA GLU A 265 6.92 -7.53 8.48
C GLU A 265 5.66 -7.94 9.27
N ILE A 266 4.56 -8.21 8.56
CA ILE A 266 3.32 -8.71 9.16
C ILE A 266 3.56 -10.09 9.78
N VAL A 267 4.31 -10.96 9.10
CA VAL A 267 4.68 -12.29 9.63
C VAL A 267 5.57 -12.16 10.85
N ALA A 268 6.60 -11.30 10.80
CA ALA A 268 7.49 -11.06 11.95
C ALA A 268 6.73 -10.51 13.17
N MET A 269 5.82 -9.55 12.96
CA MET A 269 4.94 -9.03 14.00
C MET A 269 3.99 -10.12 14.53
N GLY A 270 3.42 -10.95 13.66
CA GLY A 270 2.56 -12.07 14.05
C GLY A 270 3.30 -13.09 14.93
N GLN A 271 4.55 -13.42 14.59
CA GLN A 271 5.41 -14.27 15.41
C GLN A 271 5.68 -13.67 16.80
N PHE A 272 5.95 -12.37 16.87
CA PHE A 272 6.11 -11.65 18.14
C PHE A 272 4.85 -11.77 19.01
N MET A 273 3.68 -11.46 18.45
CA MET A 273 2.43 -11.50 19.18
C MET A 273 2.03 -12.93 19.60
N ALA A 274 2.38 -13.93 18.79
CA ALA A 274 2.22 -15.33 19.15
C ALA A 274 3.13 -15.73 20.33
N ASP A 275 4.38 -15.27 20.36
CA ASP A 275 5.31 -15.51 21.48
C ASP A 275 4.84 -14.82 22.77
N VAL A 276 4.37 -13.58 22.69
CA VAL A 276 3.76 -12.85 23.82
C VAL A 276 2.62 -13.67 24.43
N ARG A 277 1.74 -14.23 23.60
CA ARG A 277 0.62 -15.06 24.05
C ARG A 277 1.09 -16.38 24.67
N ARG A 278 2.08 -17.06 24.08
CA ARG A 278 2.65 -18.31 24.61
C ARG A 278 3.30 -18.12 25.97
N LYS A 279 3.95 -16.98 26.20
CA LYS A 279 4.62 -16.63 27.46
C LYS A 279 3.67 -16.05 28.53
N GLY A 280 2.36 -16.00 28.26
CA GLY A 280 1.38 -15.45 29.20
C GLY A 280 1.51 -13.96 29.48
N LYS A 281 2.23 -13.20 28.63
CA LYS A 281 2.38 -11.75 28.76
C LYS A 281 1.08 -11.04 28.33
N PRO A 282 0.77 -9.85 28.88
CA PRO A 282 -0.47 -9.13 28.55
C PRO A 282 -0.50 -8.71 27.07
N PHE A 283 -1.37 -9.34 26.29
CA PHE A 283 -1.46 -9.19 24.83
C PHE A 283 -1.64 -7.72 24.41
N TRP A 284 -2.66 -7.03 24.93
CA TRP A 284 -3.00 -5.67 24.53
C TRP A 284 -1.94 -4.64 24.89
N VAL A 285 -1.22 -4.85 26.01
CA VAL A 285 -0.13 -3.95 26.40
C VAL A 285 1.01 -4.06 25.38
N ASN A 286 1.39 -5.29 24.99
CA ASN A 286 2.46 -5.51 24.01
C ASN A 286 2.03 -5.12 22.58
N PHE A 287 0.75 -5.26 22.24
CA PHE A 287 0.22 -4.84 20.93
C PHE A 287 0.30 -3.31 20.74
N TRP A 288 -0.13 -2.54 21.74
CA TRP A 288 -0.18 -1.08 21.66
C TRP A 288 1.13 -0.38 22.01
N LYS A 289 1.88 -0.90 23.00
CA LYS A 289 3.11 -0.26 23.51
C LYS A 289 4.39 -0.98 23.09
N GLY A 290 4.26 -2.12 22.42
CA GLY A 290 5.39 -2.98 22.08
C GLY A 290 5.92 -3.77 23.28
N GLY A 291 6.94 -4.59 23.00
CA GLY A 291 7.65 -5.33 24.03
C GLY A 291 9.12 -5.57 23.67
N SER A 292 9.88 -5.99 24.68
CA SER A 292 11.19 -6.63 24.45
C SER A 292 11.00 -8.13 24.58
N PRO A 293 11.48 -8.92 23.60
CA PRO A 293 11.86 -10.30 23.86
C PRO A 293 12.82 -10.33 25.06
N ASP A 294 12.75 -11.38 25.87
CA ASP A 294 13.66 -11.56 27.02
C ASP A 294 15.10 -11.96 26.59
N MET A 295 15.46 -11.66 25.34
CA MET A 295 16.73 -12.03 24.72
C MET A 295 17.64 -10.80 24.69
N GLU A 296 18.88 -10.99 25.10
CA GLU A 296 19.95 -9.99 24.99
C GLU A 296 20.20 -9.64 23.52
N GLN A 297 20.60 -8.40 23.25
CA GLN A 297 21.08 -8.00 21.93
C GLN A 297 22.34 -8.81 21.62
N SER A 298 22.30 -9.67 20.61
CA SER A 298 23.53 -10.24 20.06
C SER A 298 24.29 -9.13 19.32
N GLU A 299 25.52 -8.84 19.73
CA GLU A 299 26.41 -7.87 19.07
C GLU A 299 26.72 -8.23 17.59
N GLU A 300 26.44 -9.47 17.19
CA GLU A 300 26.52 -9.97 15.81
C GLU A 300 25.44 -9.38 14.87
N ASP A 301 24.36 -8.78 15.40
CA ASP A 301 23.18 -8.34 14.62
C ASP A 301 23.44 -7.06 13.77
N ASP A 302 24.56 -6.35 13.97
CA ASP A 302 24.92 -5.11 13.23
C ASP A 302 26.25 -5.22 12.44
N GLN A 303 27.03 -6.30 12.56
CA GLN A 303 28.29 -6.49 11.80
C GLN A 303 28.01 -7.07 10.39
N GLY A 304 28.47 -6.38 9.35
CA GLY A 304 28.30 -6.81 7.94
C GLY A 304 26.99 -6.38 7.28
N ARG A 305 26.22 -5.48 7.92
CA ARG A 305 24.93 -5.00 7.42
C ARG A 305 25.10 -4.05 6.22
N THR A 306 24.25 -4.21 5.21
CA THR A 306 24.14 -3.24 4.10
C THR A 306 23.62 -1.91 4.64
N THR A 307 24.32 -0.83 4.31
CA THR A 307 23.92 0.53 4.68
C THR A 307 23.69 1.37 3.43
N PHE A 308 23.20 2.61 3.58
CA PHE A 308 23.09 3.54 2.46
C PHE A 308 24.45 3.96 1.86
N HIS A 309 25.57 3.60 2.49
CA HIS A 309 26.92 3.81 1.97
C HIS A 309 27.45 2.60 1.19
N SER A 310 26.72 1.48 1.18
CA SER A 310 27.07 0.29 0.41
C SER A 310 26.91 0.52 -1.11
N PRO A 311 27.53 -0.31 -1.96
CA PRO A 311 27.32 -0.25 -3.40
C PRO A 311 25.83 -0.34 -3.78
N PRO A 312 25.37 0.37 -4.84
CA PRO A 312 23.95 0.42 -5.22
C PRO A 312 23.31 -0.95 -5.44
N GLY A 313 24.07 -1.93 -5.96
CA GLY A 313 23.57 -3.29 -6.16
C GLY A 313 23.26 -4.04 -4.87
N GLU A 314 24.01 -3.79 -3.79
CA GLU A 314 23.73 -4.37 -2.47
C GLU A 314 22.52 -3.71 -1.83
N ILE A 315 22.41 -2.38 -1.96
CA ILE A 315 21.25 -1.60 -1.48
C ILE A 315 19.96 -2.11 -2.14
N ALA A 316 19.97 -2.28 -3.47
CA ALA A 316 18.82 -2.79 -4.21
C ALA A 316 18.44 -4.22 -3.78
N ARG A 317 19.41 -5.11 -3.59
CA ARG A 317 19.17 -6.48 -3.09
C ARG A 317 18.61 -6.48 -1.67
N ALA A 318 19.12 -5.62 -0.79
CA ALA A 318 18.66 -5.48 0.58
C ALA A 318 17.20 -4.99 0.67
N GLY A 319 16.71 -4.26 -0.34
CA GLY A 319 15.33 -3.79 -0.41
C GLY A 319 14.30 -4.81 -0.88
N VAL A 320 14.73 -6.00 -1.31
CA VAL A 320 13.84 -7.06 -1.80
C VAL A 320 14.10 -8.41 -1.13
N LEU A 321 14.80 -8.44 0.01
CA LEU A 321 15.04 -9.72 0.70
C LEU A 321 13.69 -10.28 1.17
N GLY A 322 13.50 -11.58 0.96
CA GLY A 322 12.26 -12.29 1.25
C GLY A 322 11.24 -12.33 0.12
N MET A 323 11.45 -11.53 -0.93
CA MET A 323 10.79 -11.72 -2.21
C MET A 323 11.73 -12.44 -3.18
N THR A 324 11.30 -13.58 -3.72
CA THR A 324 11.99 -14.23 -4.85
C THR A 324 11.07 -14.38 -6.03
N VAL A 325 11.62 -14.18 -7.22
CA VAL A 325 10.93 -14.28 -8.50
C VAL A 325 11.38 -15.58 -9.19
N PRO A 326 10.88 -16.75 -8.77
CA PRO A 326 11.20 -17.99 -9.46
C PRO A 326 10.51 -18.00 -10.83
N TRP A 327 11.15 -18.60 -11.82
CA TRP A 327 10.71 -18.55 -13.21
C TRP A 327 9.26 -19.05 -13.41
N ASN A 328 8.82 -20.02 -12.61
CA ASN A 328 7.49 -20.60 -12.69
C ASN A 328 6.40 -19.62 -12.23
N LEU A 329 6.66 -18.84 -11.18
CA LEU A 329 5.73 -17.79 -10.75
C LEU A 329 5.73 -16.61 -11.70
N LEU A 330 6.90 -16.24 -12.24
CA LEU A 330 6.99 -15.22 -13.29
C LEU A 330 6.18 -15.62 -14.53
N ALA A 331 6.33 -16.86 -15.00
CA ALA A 331 5.54 -17.39 -16.10
C ALA A 331 4.03 -17.39 -15.77
N ALA A 332 3.64 -17.82 -14.56
CA ALA A 332 2.24 -17.77 -14.14
C ALA A 332 1.68 -16.34 -14.12
N THR A 333 2.45 -15.34 -13.66
CA THR A 333 2.07 -13.92 -13.73
C THR A 333 1.87 -13.46 -15.17
N LEU A 334 2.78 -13.82 -16.09
CA LEU A 334 2.66 -13.49 -17.51
C LEU A 334 1.44 -14.16 -18.15
N PHE A 335 1.13 -15.41 -17.81
CA PHE A 335 -0.11 -16.07 -18.24
C PHE A 335 -1.36 -15.40 -17.66
N GLY A 336 -1.32 -14.91 -16.42
CA GLY A 336 -2.40 -14.11 -15.85
C GLY A 336 -2.67 -12.83 -16.64
N PHE A 337 -1.61 -12.09 -17.01
CA PHE A 337 -1.74 -10.91 -17.87
C PHE A 337 -2.17 -11.26 -19.31
N TRP A 338 -1.72 -12.39 -19.84
CA TRP A 338 -2.17 -12.89 -21.15
C TRP A 338 -3.68 -13.15 -21.16
N LEU A 339 -4.23 -13.80 -20.14
CA LEU A 339 -5.67 -14.07 -20.03
C LEU A 339 -6.51 -12.79 -20.05
N MET A 340 -5.99 -11.68 -19.54
CA MET A 340 -6.68 -10.38 -19.64
C MET A 340 -6.82 -9.88 -21.09
N ALA A 341 -5.91 -10.28 -21.98
CA ALA A 341 -5.92 -9.91 -23.40
C ALA A 341 -6.50 -11.00 -24.31
N ALA A 342 -6.56 -12.25 -23.84
CA ALA A 342 -6.95 -13.42 -24.63
C ALA A 342 -8.34 -13.29 -25.29
N PRO A 343 -9.39 -12.75 -24.61
CA PRO A 343 -10.69 -12.57 -25.25
C PRO A 343 -10.63 -11.70 -26.51
N ALA A 344 -9.83 -10.63 -26.50
CA ALA A 344 -9.65 -9.75 -27.65
C ALA A 344 -8.90 -10.44 -28.80
N VAL A 345 -7.97 -11.35 -28.49
CA VAL A 345 -7.18 -12.08 -29.49
C VAL A 345 -8.01 -13.19 -30.17
N PHE A 346 -8.80 -13.94 -29.39
CA PHE A 346 -9.56 -15.08 -29.88
C PHE A 346 -11.03 -14.76 -30.22
N GLY A 347 -11.45 -13.51 -30.05
CA GLY A 347 -12.82 -13.06 -30.31
C GLY A 347 -13.85 -13.68 -29.37
N ALA A 348 -13.47 -14.02 -28.13
CA ALA A 348 -14.40 -14.51 -27.12
C ALA A 348 -15.31 -13.36 -26.66
N THR A 349 -16.58 -13.67 -26.37
CA THR A 349 -17.57 -12.67 -25.97
C THR A 349 -18.42 -13.18 -24.80
N GLY A 350 -19.22 -12.30 -24.19
CA GLY A 350 -20.13 -12.65 -23.10
C GLY A 350 -19.40 -13.24 -21.89
N PHE A 351 -20.03 -14.20 -21.22
CA PHE A 351 -19.55 -14.75 -19.95
C PHE A 351 -18.19 -15.45 -20.06
N ALA A 352 -17.83 -16.01 -21.21
CA ALA A 352 -16.51 -16.59 -21.42
C ALA A 352 -15.41 -15.52 -21.33
N ALA A 353 -15.60 -14.38 -22.01
CA ALA A 353 -14.65 -13.26 -21.94
C ALA A 353 -14.56 -12.67 -20.52
N ASP A 354 -15.71 -12.51 -19.85
CA ASP A 354 -15.74 -12.03 -18.46
C ASP A 354 -14.99 -12.96 -17.50
N SER A 355 -15.04 -14.27 -17.76
CA SER A 355 -14.29 -15.27 -16.99
C SER A 355 -12.79 -15.03 -17.10
N ASP A 356 -12.26 -14.85 -18.30
CA ASP A 356 -10.83 -14.61 -18.52
C ASP A 356 -10.39 -13.27 -17.93
N HIS A 357 -11.21 -12.23 -18.08
CA HIS A 357 -10.96 -10.91 -17.48
C HIS A 357 -10.96 -10.95 -15.94
N LEU A 358 -11.69 -11.88 -15.32
CA LEU A 358 -11.68 -12.10 -13.86
C LEU A 358 -10.51 -12.98 -13.42
N VAL A 359 -10.29 -14.10 -14.10
CA VAL A 359 -9.34 -15.12 -13.71
C VAL A 359 -7.91 -14.69 -13.98
N GLY A 360 -7.66 -13.94 -15.06
CA GLY A 360 -6.34 -13.41 -15.41
C GLY A 360 -5.69 -12.60 -14.29
N PRO A 361 -6.32 -11.51 -13.80
CA PRO A 361 -5.83 -10.75 -12.66
C PRO A 361 -5.68 -11.59 -11.40
N LEU A 362 -6.61 -12.51 -11.12
CA LEU A 362 -6.53 -13.38 -9.96
C LEU A 362 -5.30 -14.30 -10.00
N VAL A 363 -5.00 -14.88 -11.16
CA VAL A 363 -3.80 -15.69 -11.39
C VAL A 363 -2.53 -14.87 -11.16
N ALA A 364 -2.48 -13.66 -11.72
CA ALA A 364 -1.35 -12.75 -11.56
C ALA A 364 -1.14 -12.40 -10.08
N VAL A 365 -2.22 -12.12 -9.36
CA VAL A 365 -2.19 -11.78 -7.93
C VAL A 365 -1.67 -12.94 -7.10
N ILE A 366 -2.24 -14.13 -7.27
CA ILE A 366 -1.81 -15.33 -6.53
C ILE A 366 -0.32 -15.60 -6.81
N ALA A 367 0.11 -15.49 -8.07
CA ALA A 367 1.50 -15.72 -8.46
C ALA A 367 2.46 -14.70 -7.83
N VAL A 368 2.14 -13.40 -7.88
CA VAL A 368 3.00 -12.33 -7.33
C VAL A 368 3.01 -12.36 -5.81
N VAL A 369 1.88 -12.57 -5.13
CA VAL A 369 1.85 -12.70 -3.68
C VAL A 369 2.65 -13.92 -3.22
N ALA A 370 2.58 -15.03 -3.97
CA ALA A 370 3.42 -16.20 -3.71
C ALA A 370 4.92 -15.96 -3.98
N MET A 371 5.33 -14.81 -4.53
CA MET A 371 6.75 -14.43 -4.62
C MET A 371 7.35 -14.12 -3.25
N ALA A 372 6.54 -13.75 -2.25
CA ALA A 372 6.98 -13.67 -0.86
C ALA A 372 7.25 -15.09 -0.31
N GLU A 373 8.48 -15.36 0.10
CA GLU A 373 8.89 -16.67 0.62
C GLU A 373 8.04 -17.13 1.84
N PRO A 374 7.62 -16.27 2.79
CA PRO A 374 6.79 -16.69 3.94
C PRO A 374 5.43 -17.27 3.59
N VAL A 375 4.89 -16.93 2.41
CA VAL A 375 3.56 -17.32 1.96
C VAL A 375 3.60 -18.08 0.63
N ARG A 376 4.74 -18.70 0.30
CA ARG A 376 4.96 -19.47 -0.94
C ARG A 376 3.91 -20.56 -1.19
N PHE A 377 3.23 -21.04 -0.15
CA PHE A 377 2.16 -22.03 -0.25
C PHE A 377 0.93 -21.49 -1.02
N LEU A 378 0.72 -20.18 -1.08
CA LEU A 378 -0.40 -19.56 -1.79
C LEU A 378 -0.38 -19.84 -3.30
N ARG A 379 0.76 -20.23 -3.88
CA ARG A 379 0.86 -20.64 -5.29
C ARG A 379 -0.13 -21.74 -5.66
N HIS A 380 -0.49 -22.60 -4.71
CA HIS A 380 -1.46 -23.67 -4.96
C HIS A 380 -2.88 -23.14 -5.26
N GLY A 381 -3.17 -21.87 -4.94
CA GLY A 381 -4.38 -21.20 -5.39
C GLY A 381 -4.51 -21.19 -6.92
N ASN A 382 -3.40 -21.16 -7.65
CA ASN A 382 -3.41 -21.21 -9.12
C ASN A 382 -3.80 -22.59 -9.69
N VAL A 383 -3.82 -23.64 -8.86
CA VAL A 383 -4.40 -24.92 -9.27
C VAL A 383 -5.92 -24.77 -9.41
N LEU A 384 -6.58 -24.04 -8.50
CA LEU A 384 -8.02 -23.82 -8.56
C LEU A 384 -8.42 -22.95 -9.75
N THR A 385 -7.66 -21.88 -10.02
CA THR A 385 -7.90 -21.03 -11.20
C THR A 385 -7.62 -21.79 -12.50
N GLY A 386 -6.58 -22.63 -12.54
CA GLY A 386 -6.29 -23.48 -13.70
C GLY A 386 -7.38 -24.52 -13.96
N LEU A 387 -7.91 -25.17 -12.91
CA LEU A 387 -9.05 -26.09 -13.02
C LEU A 387 -10.30 -25.37 -13.53
N TRP A 388 -10.56 -24.15 -13.06
CA TRP A 388 -11.67 -23.34 -13.55
C TRP A 388 -11.52 -22.99 -15.03
N LEU A 389 -10.33 -22.57 -15.50
CA LEU A 389 -10.09 -22.27 -16.92
C LEU A 389 -10.34 -23.49 -17.84
N ILE A 390 -10.02 -24.70 -17.38
CA ILE A 390 -10.30 -25.92 -18.15
C ILE A 390 -11.81 -26.18 -18.24
N ALA A 391 -12.56 -25.88 -17.18
CA ALA A 391 -14.00 -26.15 -17.09
C ALA A 391 -14.87 -25.04 -17.71
N ALA A 392 -14.45 -23.78 -17.60
CA ALA A 392 -15.24 -22.59 -17.94
C ALA A 392 -15.77 -22.59 -19.39
N PRO A 393 -14.99 -22.96 -20.43
CA PRO A 393 -15.48 -22.98 -21.80
C PRO A 393 -16.66 -23.94 -22.05
N TRP A 394 -16.84 -24.94 -21.19
CA TRP A 394 -17.94 -25.92 -21.29
C TRP A 394 -19.20 -25.48 -20.54
N ILE A 395 -19.07 -24.51 -19.64
CA ILE A 395 -20.14 -24.04 -18.75
C ILE A 395 -20.66 -22.68 -19.22
N LEU A 396 -19.78 -21.83 -19.73
CA LEU A 396 -20.07 -20.44 -20.09
C LEU A 396 -20.32 -20.28 -21.57
N SER A 397 -21.25 -19.39 -21.93
CA SER A 397 -21.55 -19.06 -23.31
C SER A 397 -20.58 -18.01 -23.86
N GLY A 398 -20.36 -18.05 -25.18
CA GLY A 398 -19.57 -17.06 -25.92
C GLY A 398 -18.09 -17.40 -26.11
N ALA A 399 -17.68 -18.62 -25.75
CA ALA A 399 -16.36 -19.15 -26.07
C ALA A 399 -16.23 -19.49 -27.57
N THR A 400 -15.06 -19.20 -28.15
CA THR A 400 -14.69 -19.66 -29.49
C THR A 400 -13.84 -20.93 -29.38
N THR A 401 -13.70 -21.71 -30.46
CA THR A 401 -12.79 -22.87 -30.44
C THR A 401 -11.36 -22.47 -30.07
N GLY A 402 -10.92 -21.28 -30.53
CA GLY A 402 -9.62 -20.72 -30.18
C GLY A 402 -9.49 -20.41 -28.69
N SER A 403 -10.48 -19.73 -28.09
CA SER A 403 -10.45 -19.42 -26.66
C SER A 403 -10.54 -20.68 -25.81
N THR A 404 -11.39 -21.65 -26.16
CA THR A 404 -11.49 -22.93 -25.45
C THR A 404 -10.14 -23.67 -25.40
N VAL A 405 -9.45 -23.77 -26.54
CA VAL A 405 -8.14 -24.44 -26.59
C VAL A 405 -7.11 -23.65 -25.79
N ASN A 406 -7.11 -22.31 -25.88
CA ASN A 406 -6.25 -21.44 -25.10
C ASN A 406 -6.45 -21.68 -23.59
N ASP A 407 -7.68 -21.67 -23.10
CA ASP A 407 -7.97 -21.73 -21.66
C ASP A 407 -7.63 -23.10 -21.08
N ILE A 408 -7.87 -24.17 -21.84
CA ILE A 408 -7.45 -25.53 -21.45
C ILE A 408 -5.93 -25.62 -21.35
N ILE A 409 -5.20 -25.11 -22.34
CA ILE A 409 -3.73 -25.16 -22.36
C ILE A 409 -3.16 -24.30 -21.23
N VAL A 410 -3.61 -23.05 -21.10
CA VAL A 410 -3.15 -22.13 -20.06
C VAL A 410 -3.50 -22.67 -18.67
N GLY A 411 -4.71 -23.21 -18.48
CA GLY A 411 -5.13 -23.84 -17.23
C GLY A 411 -4.23 -25.01 -16.82
N ALA A 412 -3.93 -25.92 -17.76
CA ALA A 412 -3.01 -27.04 -17.51
C ALA A 412 -1.59 -26.58 -17.18
N ILE A 413 -1.09 -25.55 -17.90
CA ILE A 413 0.23 -24.96 -17.63
C ILE A 413 0.26 -24.33 -16.24
N LEU A 414 -0.76 -23.54 -15.86
CA LEU A 414 -0.84 -22.90 -14.55
C LEU A 414 -0.84 -23.92 -13.41
N MET A 415 -1.57 -25.03 -13.57
CA MET A 415 -1.53 -26.14 -12.61
C MET A 415 -0.13 -26.71 -12.48
N ALA A 416 0.56 -26.99 -13.60
CA ALA A 416 1.92 -27.52 -13.60
C ALA A 416 2.94 -26.55 -12.98
N LEU A 417 2.86 -25.26 -13.31
CA LEU A 417 3.73 -24.21 -12.78
C LEU A 417 3.54 -23.98 -11.27
N SER A 418 2.37 -24.32 -10.73
CA SER A 418 2.05 -24.17 -9.31
C SER A 418 2.63 -25.28 -8.42
N ILE A 419 3.10 -26.39 -9.02
CA ILE A 419 3.72 -27.50 -8.28
C ILE A 419 5.11 -27.11 -7.75
N PRO A 420 6.10 -26.73 -8.60
CA PRO A 420 7.45 -26.43 -8.13
C PRO A 420 7.46 -25.23 -7.19
N ARG A 421 8.16 -25.38 -6.07
CA ARG A 421 8.26 -24.33 -5.03
C ARG A 421 9.19 -23.18 -5.41
N GLY A 422 10.24 -23.49 -6.18
CA GLY A 422 11.34 -22.56 -6.40
C GLY A 422 12.29 -22.45 -5.19
N PRO A 423 13.39 -21.68 -5.32
CA PRO A 423 14.35 -21.48 -4.24
C PRO A 423 13.78 -20.60 -3.13
N ILE A 424 14.15 -20.94 -1.90
CA ILE A 424 13.96 -20.12 -0.69
C ILE A 424 15.33 -19.82 -0.14
N LEU A 425 15.65 -18.53 -0.12
CA LEU A 425 16.99 -18.03 0.17
C LEU A 425 17.11 -17.58 1.62
N GLN A 426 15.99 -17.23 2.26
CA GLN A 426 15.98 -16.63 3.59
C GLN A 426 15.49 -17.60 4.67
N ARG A 427 15.77 -17.22 5.92
CA ARG A 427 15.33 -17.93 7.12
C ARG A 427 14.26 -17.11 7.83
N TYR A 428 13.27 -17.78 8.41
CA TYR A 428 12.07 -17.17 9.01
C TYR A 428 11.76 -17.68 10.43
N GLY A 429 12.78 -18.17 11.13
CA GLY A 429 12.65 -18.72 12.48
C GLY A 429 11.54 -19.78 12.60
N GLY A 430 10.58 -19.54 13.50
CA GLY A 430 9.45 -20.45 13.73
C GLY A 430 8.44 -20.59 12.58
N TRP A 431 8.57 -19.82 11.50
CA TRP A 431 7.65 -19.85 10.34
C TRP A 431 8.02 -20.89 9.27
N VAL A 432 9.13 -21.61 9.44
CA VAL A 432 9.66 -22.56 8.45
C VAL A 432 8.64 -23.63 8.02
N ARG A 433 7.66 -23.97 8.86
CA ARG A 433 6.61 -24.96 8.52
C ARG A 433 5.70 -24.49 7.38
N TRP A 434 5.43 -23.19 7.27
CA TRP A 434 4.57 -22.60 6.25
C TRP A 434 5.32 -22.17 5.01
N THR A 435 6.65 -22.06 5.12
CA THR A 435 7.49 -21.87 3.95
C THR A 435 7.72 -23.17 3.19
N ARG A 436 7.54 -24.36 3.83
CA ARG A 436 7.85 -25.72 3.32
C ARG A 436 7.02 -26.19 2.13
#